data_AF-A0A418CFR5-F1
#
_entry.id   AF-A0A418CFR5-F1
#
_cell.length_a   1.000
_cell.length_b   1.000
_cell.length_c   1.000
_cell.angle_alpha   90.00
_cell.angle_beta   90.00
_cell.angle_gamma   90.00
#
_symmetry.space_group_name_H-M   'P 1'
#
loop_
_entity.id
_entity.type
_entity.pdbx_description
1 polymer ?
#
loop_
_entity_poly.entity_id
_entity_poly.type
_entity_poly.pdbx_seq_one_letter_code
_entity_poly.pdbx_strand_id
1 'polypeptide(L)'
;MDKILQSVGGPDKSISVTNDGATILKSVYIDNAAAKVLVDIAKTQDEEVGDGTTSVAVLCGELLREAEKLIEQRIHPQTIIEGWRIALSTAHKALEKSARDHSQDPIKFREDLLNIARTTLSSKLMAESKDHFAELAVDAVLRLKGSNNLDHIQIIKKQGGSLKNSYLEEGYILDKHIGVGQPKRIVNAKILIANTGMDTDKIKIYGARVKVDSMEKVASIEDAEKLKMRQKVEKIADFGINCFVRHTRTVMGGGCTEVLMAQAIDELAPGIPGKKSLAMEAFARALRQIPAIIADNGGYDSAELVTQLRAAHFGGHNHAGLNMTNGSIGDMEALGIRESYKSKMQVLLSAAEAAEMILRVDDIVKCAPRQRQG
;
A
#
# COMPACT_ATOMS: atom_id res chain seq x y z
N MET A 1 -0.74 -29.23 -4.30
CA MET A 1 -1.51 -29.17 -5.56
C MET A 1 -2.25 -27.87 -5.55
N ASP A 2 -2.13 -27.12 -6.63
CA ASP A 2 -2.73 -25.79 -6.73
C ASP A 2 -4.25 -25.86 -6.74
N LYS A 3 -4.88 -24.79 -6.25
CA LYS A 3 -6.33 -24.62 -6.24
C LYS A 3 -6.69 -23.52 -7.23
N ILE A 4 -7.76 -23.78 -8.00
CA ILE A 4 -8.36 -22.82 -8.90
C ILE A 4 -9.48 -22.12 -8.13
N LEU A 5 -9.39 -20.81 -8.02
CA LEU A 5 -10.36 -19.96 -7.35
C LEU A 5 -11.02 -19.09 -8.42
N GLN A 6 -12.34 -18.98 -8.34
CA GLN A 6 -13.13 -18.17 -9.27
C GLN A 6 -14.01 -17.21 -8.47
N SER A 7 -13.84 -15.91 -8.69
CA SER A 7 -14.74 -14.91 -8.11
C SER A 7 -16.09 -14.94 -8.81
N VAL A 8 -17.17 -14.87 -8.03
CA VAL A 8 -18.55 -14.82 -8.51
C VAL A 8 -18.98 -13.37 -8.85
N GLY A 9 -18.27 -12.35 -8.33
CA GLY A 9 -18.63 -10.94 -8.48
C GLY A 9 -17.62 -10.15 -9.34
N GLY A 10 -18.11 -9.57 -10.44
CA GLY A 10 -17.37 -8.67 -11.33
C GLY A 10 -17.73 -8.85 -12.82
N PRO A 11 -17.58 -7.82 -13.67
CA PRO A 11 -17.76 -7.94 -15.12
C PRO A 11 -16.72 -8.89 -15.77
N ASP A 12 -15.55 -9.06 -15.14
CA ASP A 12 -14.56 -10.07 -15.46
C ASP A 12 -14.57 -11.18 -14.40
N LYS A 13 -14.90 -12.41 -14.78
CA LYS A 13 -14.74 -13.60 -13.95
C LYS A 13 -13.25 -13.91 -13.80
N SER A 14 -12.56 -13.23 -12.90
CA SER A 14 -11.15 -13.46 -12.64
C SER A 14 -10.94 -14.86 -12.05
N ILE A 15 -10.16 -15.67 -12.76
CA ILE A 15 -9.70 -16.98 -12.28
C ILE A 15 -8.29 -16.80 -11.75
N SER A 16 -8.05 -17.21 -10.51
CA SER A 16 -6.71 -17.24 -9.91
C SER A 16 -6.34 -18.66 -9.56
N VAL A 17 -5.12 -19.07 -9.93
CA VAL A 17 -4.55 -20.37 -9.56
C VAL A 17 -3.46 -20.12 -8.54
N THR A 18 -3.57 -20.74 -7.37
CA THR A 18 -2.62 -20.54 -6.27
C THR A 18 -2.43 -21.80 -5.44
N ASN A 19 -1.25 -21.94 -4.86
CA ASN A 19 -0.93 -22.94 -3.82
C ASN A 19 -0.74 -22.29 -2.44
N ASP A 20 -0.77 -20.96 -2.38
CA ASP A 20 -0.60 -20.26 -1.11
C ASP A 20 -1.87 -20.38 -0.25
N GLY A 21 -1.71 -20.89 0.96
CA GLY A 21 -2.80 -21.16 1.89
C GLY A 21 -3.54 -19.89 2.31
N ALA A 22 -2.81 -18.80 2.56
CA ALA A 22 -3.43 -17.52 2.94
C ALA A 22 -4.27 -16.95 1.79
N THR A 23 -3.76 -16.97 0.56
CA THR A 23 -4.51 -16.54 -0.63
C THR A 23 -5.80 -17.35 -0.83
N ILE A 24 -5.75 -18.67 -0.59
CA ILE A 24 -6.93 -19.55 -0.67
C ILE A 24 -7.94 -19.17 0.42
N LEU A 25 -7.50 -19.10 1.67
CA LEU A 25 -8.37 -18.83 2.83
C LEU A 25 -9.02 -17.44 2.75
N LYS A 26 -8.31 -16.44 2.22
CA LYS A 26 -8.84 -15.08 1.94
C LYS A 26 -9.92 -15.06 0.86
N SER A 27 -9.86 -15.98 -0.10
CA SER A 27 -10.76 -15.98 -1.27
C SER A 27 -12.02 -16.82 -1.08
N VAL A 28 -12.04 -17.72 -0.10
CA VAL A 28 -13.17 -18.61 0.16
C VAL A 28 -14.17 -17.91 1.07
N TYR A 29 -15.45 -18.00 0.72
CA TYR A 29 -16.52 -17.50 1.56
C TYR A 29 -16.75 -18.44 2.76
N ILE A 30 -16.53 -17.94 3.98
CA ILE A 30 -16.59 -18.71 5.22
C ILE A 30 -17.53 -18.00 6.21
N ASP A 31 -18.61 -18.67 6.61
CA ASP A 31 -19.55 -18.16 7.62
C ASP A 31 -19.16 -18.57 9.06
N ASN A 32 -18.47 -19.69 9.22
CA ASN A 32 -18.12 -20.24 10.55
C ASN A 32 -17.09 -19.33 11.27
N ALA A 33 -17.44 -18.86 12.47
CA ALA A 33 -16.61 -17.98 13.28
C ALA A 33 -15.23 -18.58 13.65
N ALA A 34 -15.16 -19.86 14.02
CA ALA A 34 -13.89 -20.52 14.34
C ALA A 34 -12.99 -20.65 13.09
N ALA A 35 -13.60 -20.85 11.91
CA ALA A 35 -12.86 -20.88 10.67
C ALA A 35 -12.36 -19.48 10.24
N LYS A 36 -13.07 -18.40 10.58
CA LYS A 36 -12.57 -17.03 10.39
C LYS A 36 -11.32 -16.75 11.23
N VAL A 37 -11.29 -17.22 12.49
CA VAL A 37 -10.08 -17.12 13.34
C VAL A 37 -8.88 -17.82 12.68
N LEU A 38 -9.09 -18.98 12.06
CA LEU A 38 -8.02 -19.67 11.32
C LEU A 38 -7.53 -18.89 10.09
N VAL A 39 -8.45 -18.23 9.37
CA VAL A 39 -8.12 -17.36 8.23
C VAL A 39 -7.27 -16.18 8.68
N ASP A 40 -7.63 -15.56 9.82
CA ASP A 40 -6.90 -14.44 10.39
C ASP A 40 -5.49 -14.85 10.84
N ILE A 41 -5.33 -16.02 11.48
CA ILE A 41 -4.03 -16.56 11.85
C ILE A 41 -3.15 -16.79 10.61
N ALA A 42 -3.71 -17.37 9.54
CA ALA A 42 -2.98 -17.57 8.29
C ALA A 42 -2.59 -16.25 7.62
N LYS A 43 -3.41 -15.20 7.76
CA LYS A 43 -3.12 -13.85 7.28
C LYS A 43 -1.96 -13.21 8.08
N THR A 44 -1.98 -13.31 9.41
CA THR A 44 -0.87 -12.79 10.24
C THR A 44 0.46 -13.49 9.92
N GLN A 45 0.43 -14.81 9.67
CA GLN A 45 1.63 -15.55 9.24
C GLN A 45 2.19 -15.06 7.89
N ASP A 46 1.30 -14.73 6.96
CA ASP A 46 1.63 -14.18 5.64
C ASP A 46 2.24 -12.76 5.75
N GLU A 47 1.74 -11.93 6.67
CA GLU A 47 2.22 -10.56 6.87
C GLU A 47 3.57 -10.50 7.61
N GLU A 48 3.77 -11.35 8.63
CA GLU A 48 4.99 -11.33 9.44
C GLU A 48 6.17 -12.09 8.79
N VAL A 49 5.88 -13.25 8.16
CA VAL A 49 6.93 -14.17 7.67
C VAL A 49 6.79 -14.45 6.18
N GLY A 50 5.57 -14.40 5.62
CA GLY A 50 5.30 -14.62 4.19
C GLY A 50 5.41 -16.08 3.72
N ASP A 51 5.68 -17.02 4.61
CA ASP A 51 5.68 -18.47 4.33
C ASP A 51 5.08 -19.27 5.50
N GLY A 52 4.69 -20.51 5.23
CA GLY A 52 4.13 -21.41 6.26
C GLY A 52 2.65 -21.20 6.56
N THR A 53 1.95 -20.40 5.75
CA THR A 53 0.50 -20.11 5.88
C THR A 53 -0.33 -21.40 5.96
N THR A 54 -0.05 -22.36 5.09
CA THR A 54 -0.69 -23.69 5.08
C THR A 54 -0.33 -24.50 6.33
N SER A 55 0.94 -24.48 6.74
CA SER A 55 1.44 -25.26 7.89
C SER A 55 0.77 -24.84 9.19
N VAL A 56 0.58 -23.54 9.39
CA VAL A 56 -0.10 -23.01 10.59
C VAL A 56 -1.57 -23.43 10.62
N ALA A 57 -2.27 -23.32 9.49
CA ALA A 57 -3.67 -23.72 9.40
C ALA A 57 -3.86 -25.23 9.66
N VAL A 58 -2.98 -26.07 9.09
CA VAL A 58 -3.02 -27.53 9.29
C VAL A 58 -2.69 -27.91 10.73
N LEU A 59 -1.63 -27.32 11.31
CA LEU A 59 -1.26 -27.59 12.70
C LEU A 59 -2.37 -27.20 13.67
N CYS A 60 -3.02 -26.05 13.46
CA CYS A 60 -4.15 -25.64 14.28
C CYS A 60 -5.34 -26.61 14.16
N GLY A 61 -5.65 -27.04 12.93
CA GLY A 61 -6.70 -28.04 12.69
C GLY A 61 -6.43 -29.37 13.40
N GLU A 62 -5.20 -29.88 13.34
CA GLU A 62 -4.82 -31.13 14.03
C GLU A 62 -4.80 -30.98 15.55
N LEU A 63 -4.36 -29.83 16.10
CA LEU A 63 -4.43 -29.56 17.54
C LEU A 63 -5.88 -29.57 18.03
N LEU A 64 -6.80 -28.92 17.30
CA LEU A 64 -8.22 -28.91 17.65
C LEU A 64 -8.85 -30.31 17.57
N ARG A 65 -8.46 -31.10 16.57
CA ARG A 65 -8.89 -32.49 16.42
C ARG A 65 -8.42 -33.38 17.56
N GLU A 66 -7.20 -33.19 18.05
CA GLU A 66 -6.71 -33.91 19.24
C GLU A 66 -7.39 -33.42 20.53
N ALA A 67 -7.69 -32.12 20.64
CA ALA A 67 -8.47 -31.61 21.77
C ALA A 67 -9.89 -32.20 21.81
N GLU A 68 -10.55 -32.37 20.66
CA GLU A 68 -11.86 -33.02 20.58
C GLU A 68 -11.85 -34.41 21.21
N LYS A 69 -10.85 -35.25 20.88
CA LYS A 69 -10.68 -36.59 21.47
C LYS A 69 -10.47 -36.56 22.99
N LEU A 70 -9.72 -35.58 23.49
CA LEU A 70 -9.49 -35.42 24.94
C LEU A 70 -10.76 -34.96 25.67
N ILE A 71 -11.55 -34.10 25.02
CA ILE A 71 -12.85 -33.65 25.55
C ILE A 71 -13.85 -34.81 25.56
N GLU A 72 -13.87 -35.67 24.55
CA GLU A 72 -14.68 -36.90 24.53
C GLU A 72 -14.33 -37.85 25.70
N GLN A 73 -13.06 -37.88 26.11
CA GLN A 73 -12.58 -38.58 27.30
C GLN A 73 -12.92 -37.87 28.62
N ARG A 74 -13.72 -36.79 28.57
CA ARG A 74 -14.16 -35.98 29.71
C ARG A 74 -13.03 -35.23 30.43
N ILE A 75 -11.95 -34.90 29.72
CA ILE A 75 -10.91 -34.03 30.25
C ILE A 75 -11.37 -32.58 30.12
N HIS A 76 -11.23 -31.79 31.19
CA HIS A 76 -11.66 -30.39 31.18
C HIS A 76 -10.78 -29.55 30.23
N PRO A 77 -11.35 -28.69 29.36
CA PRO A 77 -10.59 -27.90 28.38
C PRO A 77 -9.44 -27.08 28.97
N GLN A 78 -9.65 -26.50 30.17
CA GLN A 78 -8.62 -25.72 30.87
C GLN A 78 -7.35 -26.54 31.15
N THR A 79 -7.51 -27.81 31.52
CA THR A 79 -6.39 -28.72 31.80
C THR A 79 -5.62 -29.05 30.52
N ILE A 80 -6.31 -29.18 29.38
CA ILE A 80 -5.68 -29.37 28.07
C ILE A 80 -4.82 -28.14 27.72
N ILE A 81 -5.38 -26.93 27.91
CA ILE A 81 -4.68 -25.66 27.63
C ILE A 81 -3.43 -25.52 28.51
N GLU A 82 -3.52 -25.84 29.81
CA GLU A 82 -2.37 -25.83 30.71
C GLU A 82 -1.27 -26.80 30.25
N GLY A 83 -1.65 -28.02 29.87
CA GLY A 83 -0.73 -29.00 29.30
C GLY A 83 -0.06 -28.51 28.01
N TRP A 84 -0.85 -27.92 27.10
CA TRP A 84 -0.34 -27.38 25.84
C TRP A 84 0.61 -26.19 26.02
N ARG A 85 0.37 -25.31 27.01
CA ARG A 85 1.30 -24.20 27.31
C ARG A 85 2.66 -24.72 27.75
N ILE A 86 2.68 -25.77 28.58
CA ILE A 86 3.93 -26.42 29.02
C ILE A 86 4.63 -27.09 27.82
N ALA A 87 3.86 -27.83 27.01
CA ALA A 87 4.37 -28.49 25.81
C ALA A 87 4.99 -27.49 24.82
N LEU A 88 4.29 -26.38 24.55
CA LEU A 88 4.77 -25.30 23.68
C LEU A 88 6.09 -24.71 24.18
N SER A 89 6.19 -24.39 25.47
CA SER A 89 7.41 -23.85 26.05
C SER A 89 8.60 -24.82 25.94
N THR A 90 8.34 -26.12 26.02
CA THR A 90 9.37 -27.16 25.90
C THR A 90 9.80 -27.34 24.45
N ALA A 91 8.83 -27.37 23.52
CA ALA A 91 9.08 -27.44 22.08
C ALA A 91 9.89 -26.23 21.59
N HIS A 92 9.55 -25.02 22.07
CA HIS A 92 10.29 -23.80 21.75
C HIS A 92 11.75 -23.87 22.20
N LYS A 93 12.01 -24.27 23.45
CA LYS A 93 13.37 -24.45 23.97
C LYS A 93 14.16 -25.50 23.20
N ALA A 94 13.50 -26.56 22.72
CA ALA A 94 14.14 -27.58 21.89
C ALA A 94 14.51 -27.03 20.51
N LEU A 95 13.65 -26.18 19.92
CA LEU A 95 13.89 -25.50 18.65
C LEU A 95 15.05 -24.50 18.75
N GLU A 96 15.11 -23.69 19.80
CA GLU A 96 16.22 -22.75 20.02
C GLU A 96 17.57 -23.48 20.15
N LYS A 97 17.58 -24.64 20.83
CA LYS A 97 18.80 -25.45 20.99
C LYS A 97 19.27 -26.09 19.68
N SER A 98 18.37 -26.35 18.73
CA SER A 98 18.71 -26.94 17.44
C SER A 98 19.07 -25.90 16.39
N ALA A 99 18.74 -24.62 16.61
CA ALA A 99 19.05 -23.53 15.72
C ALA A 99 20.58 -23.36 15.57
N ARG A 100 21.02 -23.14 14.32
CA ARG A 100 22.41 -22.85 13.97
C ARG A 100 22.45 -21.51 13.28
N ASP A 101 23.43 -20.69 13.63
CA ASP A 101 23.65 -19.38 13.00
C ASP A 101 25.02 -19.36 12.31
N HIS A 102 25.02 -18.97 11.03
CA HIS A 102 26.22 -18.77 10.22
C HIS A 102 26.42 -17.30 9.80
N SER A 103 25.80 -16.35 10.50
CA SER A 103 25.87 -14.90 10.24
C SER A 103 27.29 -14.33 10.08
N GLN A 104 28.29 -14.93 10.72
CA GLN A 104 29.69 -14.49 10.66
C GLN A 104 30.43 -14.92 9.38
N ASP A 105 29.97 -15.97 8.70
CA ASP A 105 30.60 -16.49 7.48
C ASP A 105 29.71 -16.16 6.26
N PRO A 106 30.05 -15.13 5.45
CA PRO A 106 29.19 -14.68 4.36
C PRO A 106 29.00 -15.73 3.27
N ILE A 107 29.94 -16.68 3.11
CA ILE A 107 29.87 -17.72 2.08
C ILE A 107 28.83 -18.76 2.51
N LYS A 108 28.94 -19.26 3.74
CA LYS A 108 27.97 -20.22 4.29
C LYS A 108 26.59 -19.61 4.50
N PHE A 109 26.53 -18.36 4.94
CA PHE A 109 25.27 -17.65 5.11
C PHE A 109 24.50 -17.52 3.79
N ARG A 110 25.21 -17.22 2.69
CA ARG A 110 24.60 -17.20 1.35
C ARG A 110 24.10 -18.59 0.93
N GLU A 111 24.87 -19.64 1.20
CA GLU A 111 24.47 -21.02 0.91
C GLU A 111 23.20 -21.42 1.67
N ASP A 112 23.12 -21.06 2.95
CA ASP A 112 21.93 -21.28 3.78
C ASP A 112 20.70 -20.56 3.21
N LEU A 113 20.84 -19.29 2.82
CA LEU A 113 19.75 -18.53 2.20
C LEU A 113 19.27 -19.17 0.89
N LEU A 114 20.19 -19.67 0.06
CA LEU A 114 19.84 -20.39 -1.17
C LEU A 114 19.05 -21.67 -0.86
N ASN A 115 19.47 -22.41 0.18
CA ASN A 115 18.77 -23.62 0.59
C ASN A 115 17.37 -23.34 1.16
N ILE A 116 17.21 -22.26 1.91
CA ILE A 116 15.90 -21.78 2.38
C ILE A 116 15.01 -21.44 1.18
N ALA A 117 15.50 -20.60 0.26
CA ALA A 117 14.74 -20.18 -0.92
C ALA A 117 14.33 -21.38 -1.81
N ARG A 118 15.25 -22.33 -2.04
CA ARG A 118 14.95 -23.58 -2.76
C ARG A 118 13.85 -24.39 -2.12
N THR A 119 13.83 -24.45 -0.78
CA THR A 119 12.85 -25.21 -0.02
C THR A 119 11.47 -24.56 -0.13
N THR A 120 11.37 -23.25 0.09
CA THR A 120 10.11 -22.49 -0.02
C THR A 120 9.54 -22.49 -1.44
N LEU A 121 10.38 -22.51 -2.48
CA LEU A 121 9.93 -22.55 -3.87
C LEU A 121 9.52 -23.95 -4.36
N SER A 122 9.95 -25.01 -3.67
CA SER A 122 9.73 -26.40 -4.12
C SER A 122 8.26 -26.80 -4.18
N SER A 123 7.41 -26.18 -3.36
CA SER A 123 5.98 -26.46 -3.31
C SER A 123 5.17 -25.64 -4.33
N LYS A 124 5.78 -24.72 -5.08
CA LYS A 124 5.10 -23.77 -5.98
C LYS A 124 5.28 -24.17 -7.46
N LEU A 125 4.50 -23.56 -8.35
CA LEU A 125 4.61 -23.73 -9.82
C LEU A 125 6.01 -23.51 -10.38
N MET A 126 6.86 -22.81 -9.63
CA MET A 126 8.23 -22.46 -9.98
C MET A 126 9.24 -23.59 -9.66
N ALA A 127 8.78 -24.75 -9.20
CA ALA A 127 9.62 -25.87 -8.79
C ALA A 127 10.61 -26.32 -9.87
N GLU A 128 10.23 -26.28 -11.16
CA GLU A 128 11.11 -26.64 -12.29
C GLU A 128 12.30 -25.70 -12.48
N SER A 129 12.17 -24.44 -12.03
CA SER A 129 13.20 -23.40 -12.15
C SER A 129 13.60 -22.84 -10.79
N LYS A 130 13.47 -23.66 -9.74
CA LYS A 130 13.68 -23.22 -8.35
C LYS A 130 15.09 -22.70 -8.10
N ASP A 131 16.11 -23.28 -8.74
CA ASP A 131 17.50 -22.85 -8.55
C ASP A 131 17.72 -21.44 -9.09
N HIS A 132 17.20 -21.17 -10.29
CA HIS A 132 17.25 -19.85 -10.92
C HIS A 132 16.56 -18.79 -10.07
N PHE A 133 15.34 -19.05 -9.60
CA PHE A 133 14.61 -18.08 -8.78
C PHE A 133 15.16 -17.95 -7.36
N ALA A 134 15.77 -19.00 -6.81
CA ALA A 134 16.47 -18.92 -5.52
C ALA A 134 17.67 -17.98 -5.62
N GLU A 135 18.47 -18.07 -6.68
CA GLU A 135 19.58 -17.15 -6.92
C GLU A 135 19.10 -15.70 -7.06
N LEU A 136 18.07 -15.46 -7.86
CA LEU A 136 17.49 -14.12 -8.03
C LEU A 136 16.96 -13.53 -6.71
N ALA A 137 16.30 -14.34 -5.88
CA ALA A 137 15.77 -13.90 -4.59
C ALA A 137 16.90 -13.54 -3.62
N VAL A 138 17.91 -14.41 -3.50
CA VAL A 138 19.06 -14.19 -2.61
C VAL A 138 19.88 -12.99 -3.06
N ASP A 139 20.09 -12.80 -4.36
CA ASP A 139 20.78 -11.63 -4.90
C ASP A 139 20.02 -10.34 -4.66
N ALA A 140 18.69 -10.35 -4.83
CA ALA A 140 17.86 -9.19 -4.53
C ALA A 140 17.91 -8.81 -3.05
N VAL A 141 17.82 -9.81 -2.15
CA VAL A 141 17.86 -9.58 -0.69
C VAL A 141 19.23 -9.09 -0.24
N LEU A 142 20.33 -9.68 -0.72
CA LEU A 142 21.68 -9.24 -0.36
C LEU A 142 21.98 -7.81 -0.85
N ARG A 143 21.38 -7.38 -1.98
CA ARG A 143 21.48 -6.00 -2.46
C ARG A 143 20.80 -4.98 -1.54
N LEU A 144 19.82 -5.39 -0.73
CA LEU A 144 19.12 -4.50 0.21
C LEU A 144 19.97 -4.09 1.42
N LYS A 145 21.14 -4.71 1.64
CA LYS A 145 22.10 -4.37 2.72
C LYS A 145 21.45 -4.20 4.11
N GLY A 146 20.51 -5.08 4.46
CA GLY A 146 19.86 -5.11 5.77
C GLY A 146 18.58 -4.28 5.89
N SER A 147 18.06 -3.71 4.79
CA SER A 147 16.69 -3.20 4.78
C SER A 147 15.70 -4.37 4.72
N ASN A 148 14.78 -4.42 5.70
CA ASN A 148 13.72 -5.44 5.74
C ASN A 148 12.50 -5.07 4.87
N ASN A 149 12.45 -3.86 4.31
CA ASN A 149 11.34 -3.46 3.46
C ASN A 149 11.44 -4.09 2.06
N LEU A 150 10.48 -4.95 1.73
CA LEU A 150 10.35 -5.61 0.44
C LEU A 150 9.93 -4.66 -0.70
N ASP A 151 9.38 -3.49 -0.39
CA ASP A 151 8.95 -2.48 -1.39
C ASP A 151 10.13 -1.94 -2.23
N HIS A 152 11.35 -2.10 -1.74
CA HIS A 152 12.56 -1.75 -2.49
C HIS A 152 12.83 -2.70 -3.67
N ILE A 153 12.21 -3.88 -3.69
CA ILE A 153 12.30 -4.85 -4.78
C ILE A 153 11.05 -4.72 -5.66
N GLN A 154 11.20 -4.07 -6.82
CA GLN A 154 10.09 -3.95 -7.76
C GLN A 154 9.96 -5.19 -8.65
N ILE A 155 8.82 -5.88 -8.54
CA ILE A 155 8.48 -7.02 -9.40
C ILE A 155 7.65 -6.54 -10.59
N ILE A 156 8.23 -6.56 -11.79
CA ILE A 156 7.55 -6.20 -13.04
C ILE A 156 7.22 -7.46 -13.81
N LYS A 157 5.93 -7.73 -14.01
CA LYS A 157 5.45 -8.88 -14.80
C LYS A 157 5.12 -8.42 -16.21
N LYS A 158 5.84 -8.92 -17.22
CA LYS A 158 5.49 -8.76 -18.63
C LYS A 158 5.11 -10.13 -19.20
N GLN A 159 4.05 -10.18 -19.98
CA GLN A 159 3.60 -11.41 -20.61
C GLN A 159 4.51 -11.75 -21.79
N GLY A 160 4.87 -13.03 -21.92
CA GLY A 160 5.70 -13.56 -23.02
C GLY A 160 6.96 -14.28 -22.53
N GLY A 161 7.42 -15.27 -23.31
CA GLY A 161 8.62 -16.06 -23.00
C GLY A 161 8.41 -17.19 -21.98
N SER A 162 9.52 -17.77 -21.51
CA SER A 162 9.55 -18.79 -20.45
C SER A 162 9.85 -18.14 -19.11
N LEU A 163 9.41 -18.77 -18.00
CA LEU A 163 9.74 -18.33 -16.63
C LEU A 163 11.26 -18.23 -16.40
N LYS A 164 12.06 -19.06 -17.07
CA LYS A 164 13.54 -19.02 -17.03
C LYS A 164 14.16 -17.73 -17.57
N ASN A 165 13.42 -16.97 -18.38
CA ASN A 165 13.88 -15.69 -18.91
C ASN A 165 13.73 -14.54 -17.92
N SER A 166 13.18 -14.80 -16.72
CA SER A 166 13.13 -13.81 -15.65
C SER A 166 14.55 -13.49 -15.18
N TYR A 167 14.84 -12.23 -14.89
CA TYR A 167 16.16 -11.82 -14.42
C TYR A 167 16.05 -10.67 -13.43
N LEU A 168 17.12 -10.47 -12.67
CA LEU A 168 17.34 -9.34 -11.79
C LEU A 168 18.31 -8.39 -12.48
N GLU A 169 17.83 -7.21 -12.87
CA GLU A 169 18.67 -6.23 -13.55
C GLU A 169 19.73 -5.66 -12.60
N GLU A 170 20.95 -5.43 -13.09
CA GLU A 170 22.01 -4.69 -12.38
C GLU A 170 21.76 -3.18 -12.42
N GLY A 171 20.58 -2.78 -11.91
CA GLY A 171 20.09 -1.42 -11.96
C GLY A 171 18.66 -1.35 -11.45
N TYR A 172 17.88 -0.41 -11.99
CA TYR A 172 16.48 -0.25 -11.64
C TYR A 172 15.66 -0.02 -12.90
N ILE A 173 14.63 -0.84 -13.10
CA ILE A 173 13.72 -0.73 -14.26
C ILE A 173 12.51 0.09 -13.84
N LEU A 174 12.26 1.19 -14.54
CA LEU A 174 11.04 1.99 -14.40
C LEU A 174 10.11 1.69 -15.59
N ASP A 175 8.91 1.17 -15.31
CA ASP A 175 7.87 0.98 -16.33
C ASP A 175 7.20 2.33 -16.68
N LYS A 176 7.99 3.21 -17.31
CA LYS A 176 7.56 4.54 -17.78
C LYS A 176 7.99 4.75 -19.22
N HIS A 177 7.16 5.48 -19.96
CA HIS A 177 7.47 5.89 -21.33
C HIS A 177 8.34 7.15 -21.32
N ILE A 178 9.27 7.22 -22.27
CA ILE A 178 10.11 8.39 -22.53
C ILE A 178 9.24 9.47 -23.21
N GLY A 179 9.55 10.75 -23.00
CA GLY A 179 8.84 11.85 -23.65
C GLY A 179 8.97 11.83 -25.17
N VAL A 180 8.02 12.47 -25.86
CA VAL A 180 7.98 12.52 -27.34
C VAL A 180 9.21 13.26 -27.86
N GLY A 181 9.93 12.66 -28.82
CA GLY A 181 11.10 13.26 -29.47
C GLY A 181 12.39 13.26 -28.64
N GLN A 182 12.39 12.65 -27.45
CA GLN A 182 13.59 12.53 -26.61
C GLN A 182 14.48 11.35 -27.04
N PRO A 183 15.80 11.41 -26.75
CA PRO A 183 16.70 10.29 -27.05
C PRO A 183 16.30 9.05 -26.24
N LYS A 184 16.21 7.90 -26.92
CA LYS A 184 15.85 6.61 -26.30
C LYS A 184 16.93 6.07 -25.36
N ARG A 185 18.16 6.58 -25.46
CA ARG A 185 19.29 6.17 -24.64
C ARG A 185 20.10 7.40 -24.24
N ILE A 186 20.42 7.51 -22.95
CA ILE A 186 21.28 8.55 -22.39
C ILE A 186 22.48 7.86 -21.76
N VAL A 187 23.70 8.32 -22.07
CA VAL A 187 24.95 7.86 -21.46
C VAL A 187 25.38 8.86 -20.40
N ASN A 188 25.82 8.40 -19.24
CA ASN A 188 26.18 9.23 -18.08
C ASN A 188 25.03 10.16 -17.65
N ALA A 189 23.89 9.55 -17.30
CA ALA A 189 22.70 10.28 -16.90
C ALA A 189 22.93 11.05 -15.58
N LYS A 190 22.75 12.36 -15.61
CA LYS A 190 22.55 13.21 -14.43
C LYS A 190 21.06 13.39 -14.28
N ILE A 191 20.50 12.79 -13.23
CA ILE A 191 19.05 12.64 -13.09
C ILE A 191 18.54 13.65 -12.06
N LEU A 192 17.59 14.50 -12.46
CA LEU A 192 16.78 15.25 -11.50
C LEU A 192 15.54 14.46 -11.16
N ILE A 193 15.36 14.23 -9.87
CA ILE A 193 14.12 13.68 -9.34
C ILE A 193 13.36 14.85 -8.70
N ALA A 194 12.37 15.37 -9.42
CA ALA A 194 11.61 16.53 -8.96
C ALA A 194 10.14 16.20 -8.70
N ASN A 195 9.64 16.77 -7.60
CA ASN A 195 8.21 16.90 -7.33
C ASN A 195 7.82 18.36 -7.53
N THR A 196 7.67 18.72 -8.79
CA THR A 196 7.01 19.96 -9.19
C THR A 196 6.04 19.65 -10.33
N GLY A 197 4.89 20.33 -10.36
CA GLY A 197 3.92 20.20 -11.44
C GLY A 197 4.44 20.83 -12.73
N MET A 198 4.25 20.15 -13.86
CA MET A 198 4.70 20.61 -15.19
C MET A 198 3.55 20.72 -16.21
N ASP A 199 2.29 20.44 -15.83
CA ASP A 199 1.17 20.42 -16.79
C ASP A 199 0.52 21.81 -16.94
N THR A 200 0.14 22.45 -15.82
CA THR A 200 -0.34 23.83 -15.79
C THR A 200 0.03 24.45 -14.44
N ASP A 201 0.80 25.54 -14.44
CA ASP A 201 1.01 26.36 -13.24
C ASP A 201 -0.20 27.29 -13.06
N LYS A 202 -1.40 26.69 -12.92
CA LYS A 202 -2.61 27.44 -12.57
C LYS A 202 -2.29 28.28 -11.34
N ILE A 203 -2.63 29.56 -11.40
CA ILE A 203 -2.49 30.48 -10.28
C ILE A 203 -3.19 29.83 -9.08
N LYS A 204 -2.43 29.43 -8.05
CA LYS A 204 -2.97 28.76 -6.83
C LYS A 204 -3.80 29.70 -5.94
N ILE A 205 -4.24 30.83 -6.48
CA ILE A 205 -5.16 31.73 -5.81
C ILE A 205 -6.55 31.16 -6.06
N TYR A 206 -7.07 30.46 -5.05
CA TYR A 206 -8.40 29.87 -5.02
C TYR A 206 -9.47 30.81 -5.61
N GLY A 207 -10.29 30.30 -6.52
CA GLY A 207 -11.43 31.03 -7.08
C GLY A 207 -11.09 32.19 -8.02
N ALA A 208 -9.84 32.32 -8.47
CA ALA A 208 -9.44 33.33 -9.45
C ALA A 208 -10.11 33.09 -10.81
N ARG A 209 -11.31 33.65 -10.98
CA ARG A 209 -11.93 33.84 -12.29
C ARG A 209 -11.32 35.08 -12.89
N VAL A 210 -10.49 34.90 -13.92
CA VAL A 210 -10.00 36.04 -14.69
C VAL A 210 -11.17 36.55 -15.53
N LYS A 211 -11.81 37.62 -15.07
CA LYS A 211 -12.75 38.40 -15.88
C LYS A 211 -11.92 39.31 -16.78
N VAL A 212 -12.15 39.19 -18.08
CA VAL A 212 -11.41 39.92 -19.09
C VAL A 212 -12.40 40.67 -19.97
N ASP A 213 -12.15 41.96 -20.15
CA ASP A 213 -13.06 42.86 -20.87
C ASP A 213 -12.91 42.74 -22.40
N SER A 214 -11.83 42.11 -22.88
CA SER A 214 -11.53 41.93 -24.30
C SER A 214 -10.75 40.64 -24.57
N MET A 215 -10.85 40.12 -25.79
CA MET A 215 -10.11 38.95 -26.27
C MET A 215 -8.58 39.16 -26.23
N GLU A 216 -8.11 40.39 -26.43
CA GLU A 216 -6.67 40.72 -26.35
C GLU A 216 -6.07 40.44 -24.97
N LYS A 217 -6.83 40.74 -23.91
CA LYS A 217 -6.37 40.45 -22.55
C LYS A 217 -6.31 38.94 -22.27
N VAL A 218 -7.20 38.14 -22.86
CA VAL A 218 -7.14 36.66 -22.77
C VAL A 218 -5.83 36.15 -23.36
N ALA A 219 -5.46 36.62 -24.55
CA ALA A 219 -4.21 36.24 -25.21
C ALA A 219 -2.98 36.62 -24.36
N SER A 220 -2.99 37.82 -23.76
CA SER A 220 -1.88 38.25 -22.89
C SER A 220 -1.70 37.39 -21.63
N ILE A 221 -2.78 36.82 -21.08
CA ILE A 221 -2.73 35.91 -19.93
C ILE A 221 -2.19 34.55 -20.35
N GLU A 222 -2.62 34.05 -21.51
CA GLU A 222 -2.09 32.81 -22.08
C GLU A 222 -0.57 32.90 -22.31
N ASP A 223 -0.10 34.03 -22.85
CA ASP A 223 1.32 34.27 -23.06
C ASP A 223 2.10 34.39 -21.75
N ALA A 224 1.51 35.03 -20.72
CA ALA A 224 2.10 35.10 -19.39
C ALA A 224 2.23 33.72 -18.72
N GLU A 225 1.24 32.84 -18.88
CA GLU A 225 1.30 31.46 -18.38
C GLU A 225 2.38 30.65 -19.10
N LYS A 226 2.49 30.79 -20.43
CA LYS A 226 3.56 30.18 -21.23
C LYS A 226 4.94 30.67 -20.78
N LEU A 227 5.10 31.98 -20.54
CA LEU A 227 6.37 32.56 -20.09
C LEU A 227 6.77 32.05 -18.71
N LYS A 228 5.82 31.94 -17.78
CA LYS A 228 6.08 31.39 -16.43
C LYS A 228 6.54 29.93 -16.49
N MET A 229 5.91 29.12 -17.33
CA MET A 229 6.34 27.73 -17.56
C MET A 229 7.74 27.68 -18.16
N ARG A 230 8.04 28.56 -19.13
CA ARG A 230 9.38 28.68 -19.73
C ARG A 230 10.44 29.03 -18.68
N GLN A 231 10.21 30.03 -17.82
CA GLN A 231 11.14 30.41 -16.76
C GLN A 231 11.40 29.26 -15.77
N LYS A 232 10.37 28.45 -15.47
CA LYS A 232 10.51 27.27 -14.61
C LYS A 232 11.37 26.19 -15.26
N VAL A 233 11.19 25.97 -16.56
CA VAL A 233 12.03 25.05 -17.35
C VAL A 233 13.46 25.55 -17.43
N GLU A 234 13.69 26.85 -17.66
CA GLU A 234 15.02 27.46 -17.67
C GLU A 234 15.74 27.23 -16.33
N LYS A 235 15.08 27.48 -15.20
CA LYS A 235 15.63 27.16 -13.87
C LYS A 235 16.00 25.69 -13.68
N ILE A 236 15.26 24.77 -14.29
CA ILE A 236 15.57 23.33 -14.26
C ILE A 236 16.76 23.02 -15.17
N ALA A 237 16.83 23.68 -16.33
CA ALA A 237 17.92 23.53 -17.29
C ALA A 237 19.26 24.04 -16.73
N ASP A 238 19.24 25.11 -15.92
CA ASP A 238 20.43 25.68 -15.27
C ASP A 238 21.20 24.68 -14.40
N PHE A 239 20.54 23.64 -13.87
CA PHE A 239 21.21 22.59 -13.11
C PHE A 239 22.08 21.66 -13.98
N GLY A 240 22.06 21.79 -15.31
CA GLY A 240 22.92 21.01 -16.22
C GLY A 240 22.56 19.51 -16.28
N ILE A 241 21.26 19.22 -16.30
CA ILE A 241 20.69 17.87 -16.13
C ILE A 241 20.27 17.32 -17.50
N ASN A 242 20.49 16.03 -17.73
CA ASN A 242 20.13 15.38 -19.00
C ASN A 242 18.89 14.48 -18.90
N CYS A 243 18.50 14.07 -17.69
CA CYS A 243 17.31 13.25 -17.47
C CYS A 243 16.45 13.88 -16.36
N PHE A 244 15.21 14.21 -16.69
CA PHE A 244 14.23 14.71 -15.72
C PHE A 244 13.18 13.63 -15.46
N VAL A 245 13.15 13.12 -14.24
CA VAL A 245 12.15 12.14 -13.82
C VAL A 245 11.08 12.84 -13.00
N ARG A 246 9.87 12.89 -13.54
CA ARG A 246 8.71 13.45 -12.84
C ARG A 246 8.19 12.46 -11.79
N HIS A 247 8.27 12.92 -10.54
CA HIS A 247 7.76 12.35 -9.29
C HIS A 247 8.23 10.94 -8.88
N THR A 248 8.91 10.91 -7.73
CA THR A 248 9.10 9.76 -6.82
C THR A 248 8.60 10.06 -5.40
N ARG A 249 8.03 11.25 -5.12
CA ARG A 249 7.63 11.61 -3.75
C ARG A 249 6.43 10.77 -3.32
N THR A 250 6.66 10.07 -2.23
CA THR A 250 5.68 9.35 -1.46
C THR A 250 5.29 10.17 -0.24
N VAL A 251 4.09 9.92 0.25
CA VAL A 251 3.60 10.36 1.56
C VAL A 251 3.20 9.13 2.36
N MET A 252 3.11 9.26 3.66
CA MET A 252 2.71 8.16 4.53
C MET A 252 1.24 7.81 4.32
N GLY A 253 0.96 6.54 4.04
CA GLY A 253 -0.39 6.05 3.79
C GLY A 253 -1.16 5.76 5.06
N GLY A 254 -2.15 4.85 4.99
CA GLY A 254 -2.87 4.37 6.17
C GLY A 254 -3.65 5.45 6.93
N GLY A 255 -4.10 6.51 6.26
CA GLY A 255 -4.81 7.63 6.90
C GLY A 255 -3.90 8.64 7.62
N CYS A 256 -2.58 8.42 7.65
CA CYS A 256 -1.61 9.32 8.27
C CYS A 256 -1.64 10.71 7.61
N THR A 257 -1.62 10.76 6.28
CA THR A 257 -1.60 12.03 5.53
C THR A 257 -2.91 12.82 5.75
N GLU A 258 -4.04 12.14 5.83
CA GLU A 258 -5.35 12.74 6.05
C GLU A 258 -5.48 13.37 7.44
N VAL A 259 -5.01 12.68 8.48
CA VAL A 259 -5.01 13.22 9.85
C VAL A 259 -4.03 14.37 9.99
N LEU A 260 -2.85 14.28 9.37
CA LEU A 260 -1.88 15.37 9.35
C LEU A 260 -2.46 16.64 8.68
N MET A 261 -3.17 16.48 7.56
CA MET A 261 -3.89 17.59 6.92
C MET A 261 -5.02 18.13 7.82
N ALA A 262 -5.76 17.27 8.51
CA ALA A 262 -6.82 17.68 9.42
C ALA A 262 -6.29 18.45 10.64
N GLN A 263 -5.15 18.05 11.21
CA GLN A 263 -4.51 18.77 12.32
C GLN A 263 -4.08 20.17 11.90
N ALA A 264 -3.46 20.32 10.73
CA ALA A 264 -3.06 21.63 10.23
C ALA A 264 -4.27 22.59 10.06
N ILE A 265 -5.45 22.05 9.73
CA ILE A 265 -6.69 22.82 9.66
C ILE A 265 -7.23 23.15 11.06
N ASP A 266 -7.23 22.18 11.98
CA ASP A 266 -7.67 22.36 13.38
C ASP A 266 -6.79 23.39 14.12
N GLU A 267 -5.49 23.47 13.84
CA GLU A 267 -4.57 24.47 14.41
C GLU A 267 -4.85 25.89 13.89
N LEU A 268 -5.27 26.01 12.61
CA LEU A 268 -5.54 27.30 11.97
C LEU A 268 -6.96 27.81 12.27
N ALA A 269 -7.94 26.92 12.46
CA ALA A 269 -9.35 27.27 12.58
C ALA A 269 -9.67 28.27 13.73
N PRO A 270 -9.13 28.15 14.95
CA PRO A 270 -9.39 29.09 16.05
C PRO A 270 -8.95 30.53 15.75
N GLY A 271 -7.99 30.72 14.83
CA GLY A 271 -7.53 32.03 14.39
C GLY A 271 -8.48 32.74 13.42
N ILE A 272 -9.54 32.07 12.94
CA ILE A 272 -10.45 32.62 11.93
C ILE A 272 -11.82 32.95 12.55
N PRO A 273 -12.31 34.20 12.43
CA PRO A 273 -13.57 34.60 13.06
C PRO A 273 -14.82 34.06 12.36
N GLY A 274 -15.81 33.69 13.17
CA GLY A 274 -17.19 33.46 12.75
C GLY A 274 -17.44 32.10 12.09
N LYS A 275 -18.46 32.03 11.21
CA LYS A 275 -18.97 30.79 10.60
C LYS A 275 -17.95 30.09 9.68
N LYS A 276 -16.84 30.76 9.33
CA LYS A 276 -15.75 30.17 8.54
C LYS A 276 -14.94 29.13 9.33
N SER A 277 -14.74 29.33 10.64
CA SER A 277 -14.10 28.32 11.51
C SER A 277 -14.87 27.00 11.47
N LEU A 278 -16.20 27.08 11.59
CA LEU A 278 -17.08 25.90 11.54
C LEU A 278 -16.97 25.12 10.23
N ALA A 279 -16.80 25.82 9.10
CA ALA A 279 -16.61 25.19 7.80
C ALA A 279 -15.23 24.51 7.67
N MET A 280 -14.18 25.12 8.24
CA MET A 280 -12.85 24.52 8.30
C MET A 280 -12.84 23.26 9.18
N GLU A 281 -13.44 23.31 10.35
CA GLU A 281 -13.62 22.16 11.24
C GLU A 281 -14.45 21.05 10.58
N ALA A 282 -15.45 21.40 9.75
CA ALA A 282 -16.18 20.43 8.94
C ALA A 282 -15.29 19.76 7.88
N PHE A 283 -14.41 20.53 7.22
CA PHE A 283 -13.44 19.97 6.27
C PHE A 283 -12.44 19.03 6.95
N ALA A 284 -11.91 19.42 8.13
CA ALA A 284 -11.03 18.57 8.93
C ALA A 284 -11.73 17.28 9.40
N ARG A 285 -13.02 17.35 9.77
CA ARG A 285 -13.83 16.16 10.08
C ARG A 285 -14.03 15.26 8.85
N ALA A 286 -14.23 15.84 7.66
CA ALA A 286 -14.37 15.06 6.42
C ALA A 286 -13.07 14.32 6.06
N LEU A 287 -11.91 14.96 6.23
CA LEU A 287 -10.62 14.27 6.05
C LEU A 287 -10.44 13.11 7.03
N ARG A 288 -10.84 13.29 8.30
CA ARG A 288 -10.80 12.24 9.33
C ARG A 288 -11.77 11.08 9.07
N GLN A 289 -12.76 11.24 8.20
CA GLN A 289 -13.62 10.12 7.83
C GLN A 289 -12.91 9.09 6.96
N ILE A 290 -11.86 9.46 6.23
CA ILE A 290 -11.10 8.51 5.41
C ILE A 290 -10.45 7.42 6.28
N PRO A 291 -9.65 7.73 7.34
CA PRO A 291 -9.15 6.72 8.25
C PRO A 291 -10.25 5.99 9.02
N ALA A 292 -11.37 6.65 9.36
CA ALA A 292 -12.49 5.97 10.00
C ALA A 292 -13.08 4.87 9.11
N ILE A 293 -13.33 5.18 7.84
CA ILE A 293 -13.81 4.21 6.84
C ILE A 293 -12.78 3.11 6.62
N ILE A 294 -11.48 3.42 6.64
CA ILE A 294 -10.42 2.40 6.56
C ILE A 294 -10.50 1.47 7.78
N ALA A 295 -10.64 2.02 8.99
CA ALA A 295 -10.79 1.25 10.23
C ALA A 295 -12.06 0.37 10.24
N ASP A 296 -13.20 0.95 9.83
CA ASP A 296 -14.49 0.26 9.71
C ASP A 296 -14.42 -0.89 8.68
N ASN A 297 -13.81 -0.63 7.53
CA ASN A 297 -13.60 -1.67 6.50
C ASN A 297 -12.63 -2.75 6.97
N GLY A 298 -11.73 -2.45 7.92
CA GLY A 298 -10.91 -3.43 8.60
C GLY A 298 -11.59 -4.12 9.79
N GLY A 299 -12.83 -3.74 10.13
CA GLY A 299 -13.60 -4.34 11.22
C GLY A 299 -13.14 -3.92 12.62
N TYR A 300 -12.36 -2.84 12.74
CA TYR A 300 -11.90 -2.30 14.02
C TYR A 300 -12.81 -1.17 14.51
N ASP A 301 -12.70 -0.84 15.80
CA ASP A 301 -13.37 0.34 16.35
C ASP A 301 -12.73 1.61 15.76
N SER A 302 -13.38 2.15 14.73
CA SER A 302 -12.93 3.37 14.04
C SER A 302 -12.96 4.59 14.96
N ALA A 303 -13.86 4.65 15.94
CA ALA A 303 -13.93 5.77 16.86
C ALA A 303 -12.71 5.77 17.80
N GLU A 304 -12.34 4.61 18.31
CA GLU A 304 -11.15 4.46 19.17
C GLU A 304 -9.86 4.75 18.38
N LEU A 305 -9.67 4.11 17.23
CA LEU A 305 -8.44 4.23 16.45
C LEU A 305 -8.22 5.62 15.87
N VAL A 306 -9.26 6.28 15.36
CA VAL A 306 -9.11 7.66 14.85
C VAL A 306 -8.82 8.64 15.98
N THR A 307 -9.35 8.39 17.19
CA THR A 307 -9.07 9.22 18.37
C THR A 307 -7.62 9.07 18.83
N GLN A 308 -7.14 7.84 18.94
CA GLN A 308 -5.75 7.57 19.28
C GLN A 308 -4.79 8.13 18.21
N LEU A 309 -5.17 8.03 16.92
CA LEU A 309 -4.35 8.52 15.80
C LEU A 309 -4.23 10.04 15.86
N ARG A 310 -5.32 10.72 16.18
CA ARG A 310 -5.33 12.17 16.40
C ARG A 310 -4.42 12.56 17.57
N ALA A 311 -4.47 11.82 18.68
CA ALA A 311 -3.62 12.10 19.84
C ALA A 311 -2.12 11.96 19.52
N ALA A 312 -1.75 10.94 18.74
CA ALA A 312 -0.36 10.72 18.30
C ALA A 312 0.16 11.86 17.41
N HIS A 313 -0.66 12.32 16.46
CA HIS A 313 -0.34 13.45 15.58
C HIS A 313 -0.22 14.79 16.36
N PHE A 314 -1.12 15.05 17.30
CA PHE A 314 -1.00 16.20 18.22
C PHE A 314 0.25 16.13 19.11
N GLY A 315 0.73 14.92 19.43
CA GLY A 315 1.98 14.68 20.14
C GLY A 315 3.25 14.89 19.30
N GLY A 316 3.11 15.24 18.01
CA GLY A 316 4.23 15.46 17.08
C GLY A 316 4.66 14.23 16.29
N HIS A 317 3.96 13.10 16.41
CA HIS A 317 4.24 11.88 15.64
C HIS A 317 3.58 11.92 14.26
N ASN A 318 4.16 12.70 13.36
CA ASN A 318 3.63 12.99 12.02
C ASN A 318 3.59 11.78 11.06
N HIS A 319 4.22 10.66 11.43
CA HIS A 319 4.23 9.42 10.63
C HIS A 319 3.27 8.35 11.16
N ALA A 320 2.55 8.63 12.24
CA ALA A 320 1.58 7.70 12.81
C ALA A 320 0.43 7.46 11.82
N GLY A 321 0.08 6.21 11.54
CA GLY A 321 -1.06 5.85 10.70
C GLY A 321 -1.75 4.60 11.21
N LEU A 322 -2.83 4.21 10.55
CA LEU A 322 -3.54 2.98 10.88
C LEU A 322 -2.78 1.78 10.33
N ASN A 323 -2.25 0.97 11.23
CA ASN A 323 -1.78 -0.35 10.90
C ASN A 323 -2.97 -1.32 10.94
N MET A 324 -3.53 -1.56 9.77
CA MET A 324 -4.71 -2.41 9.59
C MET A 324 -4.42 -3.91 9.70
N THR A 325 -3.15 -4.29 9.80
CA THR A 325 -2.72 -5.66 10.11
C THR A 325 -2.88 -5.94 11.60
N ASN A 326 -2.55 -4.95 12.45
CA ASN A 326 -2.57 -5.10 13.91
C ASN A 326 -3.74 -4.40 14.60
N GLY A 327 -4.59 -3.69 13.84
CA GLY A 327 -5.71 -2.93 14.40
C GLY A 327 -5.25 -1.86 15.38
N SER A 328 -4.08 -1.27 15.13
CA SER A 328 -3.44 -0.30 16.03
C SER A 328 -2.76 0.80 15.25
N ILE A 329 -2.26 1.81 15.94
CA ILE A 329 -1.51 2.89 15.30
C ILE A 329 -0.04 2.51 15.25
N GLY A 330 0.56 2.65 14.08
CA GLY A 330 1.97 2.37 13.84
C GLY A 330 2.66 3.49 13.09
N ASP A 331 3.99 3.49 13.09
CA ASP A 331 4.78 4.38 12.26
C ASP A 331 4.76 3.86 10.81
N MET A 332 4.11 4.62 9.93
CA MET A 332 3.96 4.28 8.51
C MET A 332 5.31 4.29 7.77
N GLU A 333 6.31 5.02 8.28
CA GLU A 333 7.66 5.00 7.69
C GLU A 333 8.35 3.66 7.98
N ALA A 334 8.27 3.19 9.22
CA ALA A 334 8.82 1.89 9.63
C ALA A 334 8.07 0.73 8.98
N LEU A 335 6.75 0.87 8.80
CA LEU A 335 5.89 -0.12 8.16
C LEU A 335 5.95 -0.09 6.63
N GLY A 336 6.67 0.86 6.03
CA GLY A 336 6.80 0.98 4.58
C GLY A 336 5.54 1.48 3.85
N ILE A 337 4.45 1.77 4.57
CA ILE A 337 3.15 2.12 3.99
C ILE A 337 3.22 3.52 3.38
N ARG A 338 3.44 3.57 2.07
CA ARG A 338 3.66 4.80 1.31
C ARG A 338 2.65 4.91 0.16
N GLU A 339 2.09 6.10 -0.01
CA GLU A 339 1.20 6.44 -1.12
C GLU A 339 1.81 7.54 -1.99
N SER A 340 1.38 7.62 -3.25
CA SER A 340 1.85 8.68 -4.15
C SER A 340 1.34 10.05 -3.68
N TYR A 341 2.24 10.99 -3.43
CA TYR A 341 1.90 12.38 -3.12
C TYR A 341 0.95 12.98 -4.16
N LYS A 342 1.20 12.70 -5.45
CA LYS A 342 0.36 13.20 -6.55
C LYS A 342 -1.07 12.65 -6.46
N SER A 343 -1.23 11.39 -6.06
CA SER A 343 -2.55 10.79 -5.89
C SER A 343 -3.34 11.52 -4.81
N LYS A 344 -2.77 11.68 -3.61
CA LYS A 344 -3.42 12.37 -2.49
C LYS A 344 -3.73 13.83 -2.78
N MET A 345 -2.79 14.55 -3.39
CA MET A 345 -3.00 15.94 -3.80
C MET A 345 -4.17 16.06 -4.79
N GLN A 346 -4.26 15.15 -5.77
CA GLN A 346 -5.34 15.15 -6.74
C GLN A 346 -6.69 14.81 -6.09
N VAL A 347 -6.74 13.82 -5.20
CA VAL A 347 -7.96 13.46 -4.45
C VAL A 347 -8.50 14.65 -3.69
N LEU A 348 -7.64 15.36 -2.94
CA LEU A 348 -8.05 16.52 -2.15
C LEU A 348 -8.60 17.66 -3.02
N LEU A 349 -7.88 18.01 -4.10
CA LEU A 349 -8.30 19.09 -5.00
C LEU A 349 -9.60 18.75 -5.74
N SER A 350 -9.69 17.56 -6.32
CA SER A 350 -10.87 17.15 -7.09
C SER A 350 -12.11 16.97 -6.22
N ALA A 351 -11.96 16.45 -5.00
CA ALA A 351 -13.09 16.33 -4.06
C ALA A 351 -13.62 17.72 -3.64
N ALA A 352 -12.72 18.66 -3.32
CA ALA A 352 -13.11 20.02 -2.98
C ALA A 352 -13.80 20.74 -4.15
N GLU A 353 -13.28 20.59 -5.37
CA GLU A 353 -13.89 21.15 -6.59
C GLU A 353 -15.29 20.58 -6.84
N ALA A 354 -15.46 19.26 -6.72
CA ALA A 354 -16.75 18.61 -6.90
C ALA A 354 -17.77 19.07 -5.86
N ALA A 355 -17.38 19.14 -4.59
CA ALA A 355 -18.24 19.62 -3.52
C ALA A 355 -18.67 21.07 -3.74
N GLU A 356 -17.74 21.95 -4.15
CA GLU A 356 -18.03 23.35 -4.46
C GLU A 356 -18.98 23.49 -5.67
N MET A 357 -18.80 22.69 -6.71
CA MET A 357 -19.70 22.68 -7.87
C MET A 357 -21.11 22.26 -7.48
N ILE A 358 -21.26 21.21 -6.68
CA ILE A 358 -22.57 20.70 -6.23
C ILE A 358 -23.25 21.71 -5.31
N LEU A 359 -22.52 22.31 -4.36
CA LEU A 359 -23.05 23.31 -3.43
C LEU A 359 -23.53 24.59 -4.12
N ARG A 360 -23.11 24.85 -5.37
CA ARG A 360 -23.55 25.99 -6.17
C ARG A 360 -24.79 25.71 -7.02
N VAL A 361 -25.25 24.46 -7.11
CA VAL A 361 -26.44 24.11 -7.89
C VAL A 361 -27.68 24.42 -7.07
N ASP A 362 -28.44 25.43 -7.49
CA ASP A 362 -29.71 25.80 -6.86
C ASP A 362 -30.92 25.04 -7.46
N ASP A 363 -30.82 24.53 -8.70
CA ASP A 363 -31.94 23.87 -9.39
C ASP A 363 -31.49 22.80 -10.41
N ILE A 364 -32.29 21.75 -10.60
CA ILE A 364 -32.04 20.64 -11.52
C ILE A 364 -33.21 20.47 -12.48
N VAL A 365 -33.01 20.92 -13.73
CA VAL A 365 -34.00 20.76 -14.80
C VAL A 365 -33.76 19.44 -15.54
N LYS A 366 -34.75 18.53 -15.53
CA LYS A 366 -34.74 17.30 -16.35
C LYS A 366 -35.73 17.39 -17.49
N CYS A 367 -35.26 17.19 -18.72
CA CYS A 367 -36.13 16.99 -19.88
C CYS A 367 -36.77 15.60 -19.83
N ALA A 368 -37.99 15.48 -20.36
CA ALA A 368 -38.66 14.19 -20.47
C ALA A 368 -37.84 13.20 -21.33
N PRO A 369 -37.71 11.93 -20.91
CA PRO A 369 -36.97 10.93 -21.67
C PRO A 369 -37.64 10.66 -23.02
N ARG A 370 -36.83 10.44 -24.05
CA ARG A 370 -37.31 10.12 -25.40
C ARG A 370 -38.06 8.78 -25.35
N GLN A 371 -39.37 8.81 -25.63
CA GLN A 371 -40.18 7.59 -25.69
C GLN A 371 -39.65 6.70 -26.82
N ARG A 372 -39.24 5.48 -26.49
CA ARG A 372 -39.01 4.43 -27.50
C ARG A 372 -40.37 3.94 -27.97
N GLN A 373 -40.74 4.25 -29.21
CA GLN A 373 -41.82 3.52 -29.88
C GLN A 373 -41.35 2.08 -30.04
N GLY A 374 -42.12 1.14 -29.48
CA GLY A 374 -41.83 -0.29 -29.47
C GLY A 374 -41.99 -0.94 -30.83
#